data_AF-A0A914CRQ5-F1
#
_entry.id   AF-A0A914CRQ5-F1
#
_cell.length_a   1.000
_cell.length_b   1.000
_cell.length_c   1.000
_cell.angle_alpha   90.00
_cell.angle_beta   90.00
_cell.angle_gamma   90.00
#
_symmetry.space_group_name_H-M   'P 1'
#
loop_
_entity.id
_entity.type
_entity.pdbx_description
1 polymer ?
#
loop_
_entity_poly.entity_id
_entity_poly.type
_entity_poly.pdbx_seq_one_letter_code
_entity_poly.pdbx_strand_id
1 'polypeptide(L)'
;MRESRPIAAKKAFGWDDEAEEYEEEWTFQQDSAPSHKAKGTQAWLRENVPDFINTKEWPQYSPDLNPLDYAIWDYLEAKACEKPKSIKSLKKPIKKAWDEMPDEMVARVVDSWPGRLQACIDAEGGYIE
;
A
#
# COMPACT_ATOMS: atom_id res chain seq x y z
N MET A 1 6.94 -24.75 18.94
CA MET A 1 7.11 -24.80 17.48
C MET A 1 5.76 -24.41 16.88
N ARG A 2 5.61 -23.18 16.38
CA ARG A 2 4.43 -22.80 15.60
C ARG A 2 4.83 -22.97 14.14
N GLU A 3 4.06 -23.77 13.43
CA GLU A 3 4.29 -24.09 12.02
C GLU A 3 4.28 -22.81 11.20
N SER A 4 5.31 -22.61 10.38
CA SER A 4 5.36 -21.58 9.36
C SER A 4 4.17 -21.76 8.43
N ARG A 5 3.24 -20.79 8.42
CA ARG A 5 2.14 -20.79 7.46
C ARG A 5 2.69 -20.35 6.11
N PRO A 6 2.58 -21.16 5.04
CA PRO A 6 3.05 -20.75 3.72
C PRO A 6 2.27 -19.51 3.26
N ILE A 7 3.02 -18.48 2.88
CA ILE A 7 2.54 -17.18 2.45
C ILE A 7 1.60 -17.35 1.24
N ALA A 8 0.31 -17.05 1.42
CA ALA A 8 -0.68 -17.08 0.35
C ALA A 8 -0.59 -15.88 -0.62
N ALA A 9 0.47 -15.06 -0.53
CA ALA A 9 0.74 -14.02 -1.53
C ALA A 9 0.91 -14.60 -2.95
N LYS A 10 1.35 -15.87 -3.06
CA LYS A 10 1.58 -16.59 -4.33
C LYS A 10 0.36 -16.67 -5.27
N LYS A 11 -0.87 -16.49 -4.76
CA LYS A 11 -2.10 -16.61 -5.57
C LYS A 11 -3.06 -15.42 -5.43
N ALA A 12 -2.78 -14.53 -4.49
CA ALA A 12 -3.67 -13.47 -4.05
C ALA A 12 -3.83 -12.33 -5.05
N PHE A 13 -2.71 -11.87 -5.61
CA PHE A 13 -2.67 -10.61 -6.34
C PHE A 13 -2.43 -10.79 -7.85
N GLY A 14 -1.99 -11.96 -8.30
CA GLY A 14 -1.81 -12.27 -9.73
C GLY A 14 -0.72 -11.45 -10.41
N TRP A 15 0.29 -11.00 -9.65
CA TRP A 15 1.50 -10.34 -10.18
C TRP A 15 2.58 -11.43 -10.33
N ASP A 16 3.39 -11.31 -11.39
CA ASP A 16 4.23 -12.37 -12.00
C ASP A 16 5.15 -13.19 -11.04
N ASP A 17 5.62 -14.33 -11.57
CA ASP A 17 6.16 -15.57 -10.99
C ASP A 17 7.27 -15.56 -9.90
N GLU A 18 7.66 -14.43 -9.32
CA GLU A 18 8.73 -14.39 -8.29
C GLU A 18 8.19 -13.86 -6.96
N ALA A 19 7.46 -14.72 -6.26
CA ALA A 19 7.12 -14.47 -4.86
C ALA A 19 8.36 -14.71 -3.99
N GLU A 20 9.01 -13.63 -3.57
CA GLU A 20 10.01 -13.68 -2.51
C GLU A 20 9.36 -14.18 -1.22
N GLU A 21 10.00 -15.16 -0.58
CA GLU A 21 9.58 -15.66 0.72
C GLU A 21 9.97 -14.61 1.77
N TYR A 22 9.01 -13.77 2.16
CA TYR A 22 9.21 -12.84 3.26
C TYR A 22 9.28 -13.64 4.57
N GLU A 23 10.47 -13.80 5.13
CA GLU A 23 10.69 -14.49 6.41
C GLU A 23 10.14 -13.68 7.61
N GLU A 24 9.76 -12.41 7.40
CA GLU A 24 9.32 -11.48 8.44
C GLU A 24 7.80 -11.31 8.51
N GLU A 25 7.30 -11.00 9.72
CA GLU A 25 5.90 -10.69 9.99
C GLU A 25 5.55 -9.30 9.42
N TRP A 26 4.58 -9.23 8.51
CA TRP A 26 4.15 -7.99 7.85
C TRP A 26 2.64 -7.78 7.95
N THR A 27 2.24 -6.50 7.97
CA THR A 27 0.84 -6.07 8.05
C THR A 27 0.41 -5.45 6.73
N PHE A 28 -0.66 -5.98 6.13
CA PHE A 28 -1.26 -5.39 4.94
C PHE A 28 -2.03 -4.10 5.28
N GLN A 29 -1.82 -3.04 4.51
CA GLN A 29 -2.55 -1.78 4.63
C GLN A 29 -3.30 -1.46 3.33
N GLN A 30 -4.50 -0.91 3.47
CA GLN A 30 -5.33 -0.41 2.36
C GLN A 30 -6.22 0.74 2.85
N ASP A 31 -6.72 1.56 1.92
CA ASP A 31 -7.61 2.67 2.21
C ASP A 31 -9.06 2.22 2.55
N SER A 32 -9.92 3.19 2.81
CA SER A 32 -11.32 2.95 3.19
C SER A 32 -12.30 2.80 2.01
N ALA A 33 -11.83 2.50 0.79
CA ALA A 33 -12.69 2.32 -0.37
C ALA A 33 -13.78 1.26 -0.14
N PRO A 34 -15.00 1.41 -0.71
CA PRO A 34 -16.10 0.48 -0.46
C PRO A 34 -15.78 -1.00 -0.76
N SER A 35 -14.99 -1.28 -1.80
CA SER A 35 -14.51 -2.63 -2.15
C SER A 35 -13.61 -3.23 -1.07
N HIS A 36 -12.74 -2.43 -0.46
CA HIS A 36 -11.85 -2.86 0.62
C HIS A 36 -12.61 -3.13 1.90
N LYS A 37 -13.72 -2.40 2.12
CA LYS A 37 -14.61 -2.60 3.28
C LYS A 37 -15.58 -3.76 3.16
N ALA A 38 -15.72 -4.36 1.98
CA ALA A 38 -16.65 -5.46 1.75
C ALA A 38 -16.31 -6.66 2.64
N LYS A 39 -17.35 -7.34 3.17
CA LYS A 39 -17.18 -8.51 4.04
C LYS A 39 -16.34 -9.61 3.39
N GLY A 40 -16.51 -9.83 2.09
CA GLY A 40 -15.73 -10.80 1.32
C GLY A 40 -14.24 -10.47 1.32
N THR A 41 -13.87 -9.23 1.02
CA THR A 41 -12.49 -8.75 1.02
C THR A 41 -11.84 -8.88 2.40
N GLN A 42 -12.55 -8.47 3.45
CA GLN A 42 -12.06 -8.54 4.83
C GLN A 42 -11.94 -9.97 5.38
N ALA A 43 -12.80 -10.89 4.91
CA ALA A 43 -12.68 -12.32 5.23
C ALA A 43 -11.49 -12.94 4.52
N TRP A 44 -11.34 -12.64 3.23
CA TRP A 44 -10.23 -13.11 2.43
C TRP A 44 -8.87 -12.67 3.01
N LEU A 45 -8.71 -11.40 3.39
CA LEU A 45 -7.47 -10.89 4.01
C LEU A 45 -7.13 -11.65 5.30
N ARG A 46 -8.10 -11.84 6.20
CA ARG A 46 -7.90 -12.58 7.45
C ARG A 46 -7.41 -14.01 7.24
N GLU A 47 -7.78 -14.65 6.13
CA GLU A 47 -7.40 -16.02 5.82
C GLU A 47 -6.08 -16.13 5.05
N ASN A 48 -5.63 -15.07 4.37
CA ASN A 48 -4.57 -15.15 3.37
C ASN A 48 -3.35 -14.25 3.64
N VAL A 49 -3.41 -13.32 4.59
CA VAL A 49 -2.25 -12.50 4.98
C VAL A 49 -1.89 -12.70 6.46
N PRO A 50 -0.62 -12.48 6.87
CA PRO A 50 -0.21 -12.66 8.28
C PRO A 50 -0.96 -11.72 9.23
N ASP A 51 -1.08 -10.45 8.84
CA ASP A 51 -1.82 -9.42 9.55
C ASP A 51 -2.33 -8.34 8.57
N PHE A 52 -3.35 -7.57 8.96
CA PHE A 52 -3.82 -6.43 8.16
C PHE A 52 -4.57 -5.40 9.00
N ILE A 53 -4.47 -4.13 8.59
CA ILE A 53 -5.28 -3.04 9.16
C ILE A 53 -6.71 -3.17 8.65
N ASN A 54 -7.63 -3.50 9.55
CA ASN A 54 -9.02 -3.72 9.20
C ASN A 54 -9.83 -2.41 9.17
N THR A 55 -11.05 -2.48 8.66
CA THR A 55 -11.92 -1.30 8.46
C THR A 55 -12.26 -0.52 9.73
N LYS A 56 -12.09 -1.11 10.91
CA LYS A 56 -12.35 -0.44 12.19
C LYS A 56 -11.11 0.30 12.71
N GLU A 57 -9.93 -0.10 12.25
CA GLU A 57 -8.65 0.48 12.66
C GLU A 57 -8.25 1.64 11.75
N TRP A 58 -8.58 1.55 10.45
CA TRP A 58 -8.27 2.61 9.51
C TRP A 58 -9.27 3.79 9.60
N PRO A 59 -8.80 5.03 9.82
CA PRO A 59 -9.67 6.21 9.85
C PRO A 59 -10.25 6.54 8.47
N GLN A 60 -11.48 7.05 8.46
CA GLN A 60 -12.13 7.44 7.20
C GLN A 60 -11.53 8.73 6.65
N TYR A 61 -11.40 8.82 5.32
CA TYR A 61 -10.93 10.02 4.61
C TYR A 61 -9.54 10.51 5.03
N SER A 62 -8.59 9.58 5.26
CA SER A 62 -7.22 9.91 5.68
C SER A 62 -6.18 9.61 4.60
N PRO A 63 -6.17 10.35 3.47
CA PRO A 63 -5.10 10.21 2.47
C PRO A 63 -3.73 10.55 3.08
N ASP A 64 -3.71 11.46 4.05
CA ASP A 64 -2.52 11.85 4.81
C ASP A 64 -1.90 10.68 5.59
N LEU A 65 -2.61 9.57 5.78
CA LEU A 65 -2.05 8.38 6.43
C LEU A 65 -1.69 7.28 5.45
N ASN A 66 -2.10 7.36 4.19
CA ASN A 66 -1.84 6.34 3.19
C ASN A 66 -0.51 6.61 2.47
N PRO A 67 0.54 5.77 2.64
CA PRO A 67 1.83 5.90 1.95
C PRO A 67 1.73 6.10 0.44
N LEU A 68 0.75 5.44 -0.17
CA LEU A 68 0.55 5.58 -1.60
C LEU A 68 0.08 6.99 -1.97
N ASP A 69 -0.83 7.57 -1.19
CA ASP A 69 -1.44 8.88 -1.47
C ASP A 69 -0.52 10.06 -1.14
N TYR A 70 0.17 10.05 0.01
CA TYR A 70 0.98 11.22 0.39
C TYR A 70 2.37 11.29 -0.25
N ALA A 71 2.81 10.25 -0.99
CA ALA A 71 4.15 10.23 -1.58
C ALA A 71 4.30 9.44 -2.88
N ILE A 72 3.88 8.17 -2.91
CA ILE A 72 4.23 7.27 -4.02
C ILE A 72 3.53 7.69 -5.32
N TRP A 73 2.24 8.04 -5.25
CA TRP A 73 1.49 8.50 -6.43
C TRP A 73 2.05 9.79 -7.00
N ASP A 74 2.40 10.76 -6.16
CA ASP A 74 3.02 12.03 -6.59
C ASP A 74 4.33 11.81 -7.35
N TYR A 75 5.17 10.90 -6.87
CA TYR A 75 6.41 10.53 -7.56
C TYR A 75 6.14 9.91 -8.93
N LEU A 76 5.22 8.94 -8.99
CA LEU A 76 4.88 8.26 -10.22
C LEU A 76 4.26 9.22 -11.23
N GLU A 77 3.37 10.12 -10.81
CA GLU A 77 2.77 11.14 -11.67
C GLU A 77 3.84 12.09 -12.22
N ALA A 78 4.72 12.60 -11.36
CA ALA A 78 5.79 13.52 -11.77
C ALA A 78 6.75 12.89 -12.79
N LYS A 79 7.07 11.59 -12.65
CA LYS A 79 7.97 10.86 -13.57
C LYS A 79 7.28 10.38 -14.83
N ALA A 80 6.01 9.97 -14.74
CA ALA A 80 5.26 9.46 -15.87
C ALA A 80 4.56 10.55 -16.69
N CYS A 81 4.86 11.84 -16.43
CA CYS A 81 4.23 13.07 -16.93
C CYS A 81 4.20 13.21 -18.48
N GLU A 82 3.45 12.32 -19.12
CA GLU A 82 3.08 12.34 -20.52
C GLU A 82 1.56 12.19 -20.62
N LYS A 83 0.91 12.92 -21.52
CA LYS A 83 -0.51 12.72 -21.80
C LYS A 83 -0.69 11.43 -22.61
N PRO A 84 -1.15 10.32 -22.02
CA PRO A 84 -1.24 9.06 -22.73
C PRO A 84 -2.32 9.13 -23.81
N LYS A 85 -2.07 8.50 -24.97
CA LYS A 85 -3.07 8.35 -26.05
C LYS A 85 -3.71 6.96 -26.08
N SER A 86 -3.28 6.08 -25.18
CA SER A 86 -3.70 4.69 -25.07
C SER A 86 -3.32 4.13 -23.70
N ILE A 87 -3.93 3.01 -23.29
CA ILE A 87 -3.54 2.27 -22.09
C ILE A 87 -2.07 1.82 -22.17
N LYS A 88 -1.59 1.40 -23.35
CA LYS A 88 -0.20 0.99 -23.54
C LYS A 88 0.78 2.14 -23.29
N SER A 89 0.47 3.33 -23.81
CA SER A 89 1.27 4.54 -23.58
C SER A 89 1.17 5.08 -22.15
N LEU A 90 0.15 4.70 -21.38
CA LEU A 90 0.04 5.02 -19.95
C LEU A 90 0.84 4.04 -19.08
N LYS A 91 0.70 2.74 -19.32
CA LYS A 91 1.36 1.70 -18.49
C LYS A 91 2.88 1.75 -18.60
N LYS A 92 3.43 2.01 -19.78
CA LYS A 92 4.88 2.00 -20.02
C LYS A 92 5.64 3.01 -19.13
N PRO A 93 5.29 4.31 -19.12
CA PRO A 93 5.99 5.29 -18.29
C PRO A 93 5.78 5.05 -16.79
N ILE A 94 4.59 4.61 -16.35
CA ILE A 94 4.34 4.29 -14.94
C ILE A 94 5.23 3.12 -14.48
N LYS A 95 5.28 2.02 -15.23
CA LYS A 95 6.16 0.88 -14.90
C LYS A 95 7.62 1.31 -14.84
N LYS A 96 8.07 2.08 -15.84
CA LYS A 96 9.43 2.63 -15.85
C LYS A 96 9.70 3.49 -14.60
N ALA A 97 8.77 4.37 -14.22
CA ALA A 97 8.91 5.21 -13.04
C ALA A 97 8.95 4.38 -11.74
N TRP A 98 8.17 3.31 -11.66
CA TRP A 98 8.20 2.35 -10.55
C TRP A 98 9.56 1.65 -10.45
N ASP A 99 10.05 1.08 -11.56
CA ASP A 99 11.33 0.36 -11.60
C ASP A 99 12.54 1.28 -11.32
N GLU A 100 12.41 2.58 -11.60
CA GLU A 100 13.43 3.61 -11.32
C GLU A 100 13.26 4.28 -9.94
N MET A 101 12.24 3.91 -9.16
CA MET A 101 12.03 4.46 -7.83
C MET A 101 13.12 3.93 -6.88
N PRO A 102 13.88 4.81 -6.19
CA PRO A 102 14.90 4.33 -5.27
C PRO A 102 14.26 3.62 -4.06
N ASP A 103 14.79 2.46 -3.66
CA ASP A 103 14.33 1.76 -2.46
C ASP A 103 14.40 2.64 -1.21
N GLU A 104 15.42 3.49 -1.12
CA GLU A 104 15.59 4.50 -0.07
C GLU A 104 14.40 5.48 0.02
N MET A 105 13.71 5.74 -1.09
CA MET A 105 12.49 6.54 -1.08
C MET A 105 11.34 5.77 -0.43
N VAL A 106 11.13 4.52 -0.84
CA VAL A 106 10.08 3.65 -0.27
C VAL A 106 10.30 3.47 1.23
N ALA A 107 11.54 3.19 1.65
CA ALA A 107 11.91 3.08 3.06
C ALA A 107 11.57 4.36 3.84
N ARG A 108 11.97 5.54 3.32
CA ARG A 108 11.66 6.83 3.97
C ARG A 108 10.16 7.09 4.09
N VAL A 109 9.37 6.71 3.09
CA VAL A 109 7.91 6.84 3.14
C VAL A 109 7.37 5.97 4.26
N VAL A 110 7.74 4.69 4.31
CA VAL A 110 7.30 3.77 5.38
C VAL A 110 7.75 4.25 6.77
N ASP A 111 9.00 4.66 6.92
CA ASP A 111 9.58 5.16 8.17
C ASP A 111 8.92 6.45 8.67
N SER A 112 8.31 7.24 7.77
CA SER A 112 7.58 8.47 8.12
C SER A 112 6.20 8.20 8.72
N TRP A 113 5.64 7.00 8.50
CA TRP A 113 4.26 6.68 8.84
C TRP A 113 3.94 6.81 10.34
N PRO A 114 4.78 6.33 11.29
CA PRO A 114 4.55 6.54 12.72
C PRO A 114 4.50 8.03 13.11
N GLY A 115 5.34 8.87 12.49
CA GLY A 115 5.33 10.32 12.72
C GLY A 115 4.03 10.96 12.24
N ARG A 116 3.53 10.55 11.08
CA ARG A 116 2.23 10.99 10.55
C ARG A 116 1.07 10.56 11.45
N LEU A 117 1.09 9.33 11.97
CA LEU A 117 0.09 8.87 12.94
C LEU A 117 0.09 9.75 14.19
N GLN A 118 1.26 10.07 14.73
CA GLN A 118 1.36 10.96 15.90
C GLN A 118 0.84 12.37 15.59
N ALA A 119 1.18 12.93 14.43
CA ALA A 119 0.65 14.23 14.01
C ALA A 119 -0.89 14.23 13.89
N CYS A 120 -1.48 13.14 13.39
CA CYS A 120 -2.93 12.99 13.31
C CYS A 120 -3.57 12.92 14.71
N ILE A 121 -2.92 12.22 15.66
CA ILE A 121 -3.36 12.19 17.07
C ILE A 121 -3.29 13.58 17.69
N ASP A 122 -2.18 14.30 17.48
CA ASP A 122 -1.97 15.66 18.00
C ASP A 122 -2.97 16.66 17.40
N ALA A 123 -3.41 16.41 16.16
CA ALA A 123 -4.46 17.16 15.47
C ALA A 123 -5.88 16.70 15.84
N GLU A 124 -6.04 15.80 16.81
CA GLU A 124 -7.33 15.22 17.23
C GLU A 124 -8.13 14.59 16.07
N GLY A 125 -7.44 13.96 15.12
CA GLY A 125 -8.02 13.39 13.90
C GLY A 125 -8.22 14.40 12.76
N GLY A 126 -7.68 15.61 12.90
CA GLY A 126 -7.63 16.63 11.85
C GLY A 126 -6.63 16.32 10.74
N TYR A 127 -6.65 17.15 9.69
CA TYR A 127 -5.72 17.07 8.57
C TYR A 127 -4.27 17.36 9.00
N ILE A 128 -3.32 16.70 8.34
CA ILE A 128 -1.89 16.91 8.57
C ILE A 128 -1.16 17.07 7.23
N GLU A 129 -0.15 17.93 7.20
CA GLU A 129 0.73 18.12 6.03
C GLU A 129 2.05 17.36 6.22
#